data_AF-A0A956WCL9-F1
#
_entry.id   AF-A0A956WCL9-F1
#
_cell.length_a   1.000
_cell.length_b   1.000
_cell.length_c   1.000
_cell.angle_alpha   90.00
_cell.angle_beta   90.00
_cell.angle_gamma   90.00
#
_symmetry.space_group_name_H-M   'P 1'
#
loop_
_entity.id
_entity.type
_entity.pdbx_description
1 polymer ?
#
loop_
_entity_poly.entity_id
_entity_poly.type
_entity_poly.pdbx_seq_one_letter_code
_entity_poly.pdbx_strand_id
1 'polypeptide(L)'
;AKVAERDRWGLFEHLGLLRCVCGVVLDMQDLATNPHLHDRGLPVSLTEADATFDVPGAPYKLSRTPWAKRLMPPRLGEHTQQVVADWLGEGAQ
;
A
#
# COMPACT_ATOMS: atom_id res chain seq x y z
N ALA A 1 20.22 -24.81 19.52
CA ALA A 1 20.69 -23.41 19.51
C ALA A 1 19.57 -22.51 20.02
N LYS A 2 19.88 -21.46 20.78
CA LYS A 2 18.85 -20.57 21.31
C LYS A 2 18.32 -19.67 20.19
N VAL A 3 17.03 -19.31 20.23
CA VAL A 3 16.40 -18.41 19.24
C VAL A 3 17.13 -17.07 19.16
N ALA A 4 17.58 -16.53 20.29
CA ALA A 4 18.25 -15.24 20.38
C ALA A 4 19.62 -15.17 19.67
N GLU A 5 20.22 -16.32 19.34
CA GLU A 5 21.54 -16.41 18.70
C GLU A 5 21.44 -16.52 17.18
N ARG A 6 20.22 -16.50 16.62
CA ARG A 6 19.98 -16.67 15.19
C ARG A 6 19.44 -15.39 14.57
N ASP A 7 19.87 -15.13 13.33
CA ASP A 7 19.21 -14.14 12.49
C ASP A 7 17.73 -14.52 12.24
N ARG A 8 16.86 -13.52 12.24
CA ARG A 8 15.41 -13.70 12.14
C ARG A 8 14.98 -14.30 10.80
N TRP A 9 15.63 -13.95 9.70
CA TRP A 9 15.28 -14.45 8.36
C TRP A 9 15.76 -15.88 8.18
N GLY A 10 17.02 -16.16 8.55
CA GLY A 10 17.54 -17.52 8.53
C GLY A 10 16.74 -18.48 9.44
N LEU A 11 16.25 -17.99 10.58
CA LEU A 11 15.36 -18.77 11.44
C LEU A 11 14.00 -19.05 10.77
N PHE A 12 13.38 -18.05 10.16
CA PHE A 12 12.10 -18.20 9.45
C PHE A 12 12.19 -19.21 8.30
N GLU A 13 13.23 -19.12 7.47
CA GLU A 13 13.45 -20.05 6.36
C GLU A 13 13.65 -21.50 6.86
N HIS A 14 14.48 -21.67 7.88
CA HIS A 14 14.75 -22.99 8.46
C HIS A 14 13.51 -23.62 9.10
N LEU A 15 12.72 -22.84 9.84
CA LEU A 15 11.47 -23.31 10.43
C LEU A 15 10.41 -23.62 9.37
N GLY A 16 10.43 -22.92 8.24
CA GLY A 16 9.60 -23.23 7.07
C GLY A 16 9.84 -24.64 6.53
N LEU A 17 11.11 -25.08 6.47
CA LEU A 17 11.46 -26.46 6.07
C LEU A 17 10.90 -27.52 7.02
N LEU A 18 10.78 -27.18 8.30
CA LEU A 18 10.19 -28.04 9.34
C LEU A 18 8.66 -27.93 9.42
N ARG A 19 8.03 -27.18 8.51
CA ARG A 19 6.58 -26.93 8.47
C ARG A 19 6.03 -26.25 9.72
N CYS A 20 6.85 -25.47 10.41
CA CYS A 20 6.40 -24.64 11.52
C CYS A 20 5.71 -23.38 10.99
N VAL A 21 4.52 -23.08 11.51
CA VAL A 21 3.79 -21.85 11.17
C VAL A 21 4.32 -20.71 12.03
N CYS A 22 5.19 -19.88 11.45
CA CYS A 22 5.73 -18.68 12.07
C CYS A 22 5.93 -17.59 11.02
N GLY A 23 6.08 -16.33 11.46
CA GLY A 23 6.40 -15.21 10.60
C GLY A 23 7.43 -14.29 11.27
N VAL A 24 8.19 -13.56 10.46
CA VAL A 24 9.08 -12.51 10.94
C VAL A 24 8.26 -11.29 11.29
N VAL A 25 8.52 -10.69 12.46
CA VAL A 25 7.98 -9.36 12.80
C VAL A 25 8.74 -8.33 11.95
N LEU A 26 8.01 -7.66 11.05
CA LEU A 26 8.56 -6.68 10.13
C LEU A 26 8.54 -5.29 10.77
N ASP A 27 9.62 -4.52 10.57
CA ASP A 27 9.62 -3.08 10.84
C ASP A 27 9.23 -2.28 9.59
N MET A 28 9.25 -0.94 9.69
CA MET A 28 8.88 -0.06 8.57
C MET A 28 9.85 -0.14 7.40
N GLN A 29 11.15 -0.39 7.64
CA GLN A 29 12.14 -0.51 6.58
C GLN A 29 11.98 -1.84 5.84
N ASP A 30 11.68 -2.91 6.56
CA ASP A 30 11.32 -4.20 5.99
C ASP A 30 10.09 -4.09 5.11
N LEU A 31 9.03 -3.41 5.59
CA LEU A 31 7.81 -3.22 4.81
C LEU A 31 8.07 -2.44 3.52
N ALA A 32 8.87 -1.38 3.59
CA ALA A 32 9.21 -0.56 2.43
C ALA A 32 10.01 -1.33 1.35
N THR A 33 10.80 -2.32 1.75
CA THR A 33 11.70 -3.08 0.85
C THR A 33 11.25 -4.52 0.59
N ASN A 34 10.09 -4.93 1.12
CA ASN A 34 9.64 -6.32 1.07
C ASN A 34 9.31 -6.78 -0.38
N PRO A 35 10.05 -7.76 -0.94
CA PRO A 35 9.84 -8.19 -2.33
C PRO A 35 8.43 -8.70 -2.62
N HIS A 36 7.79 -9.36 -1.65
CA HIS A 36 6.43 -9.87 -1.81
C HIS A 36 5.40 -8.75 -1.87
N LEU A 37 5.57 -7.68 -1.09
CA LEU A 37 4.68 -6.52 -1.13
C LEU A 37 4.81 -5.76 -2.46
N HIS A 38 6.04 -5.60 -2.95
CA HIS A 38 6.33 -4.99 -4.26
C HIS A 38 5.76 -5.79 -5.43
N ASP A 39 5.98 -7.11 -5.48
CA ASP A 39 5.41 -7.99 -6.52
C ASP A 39 3.87 -7.97 -6.52
N ARG A 40 3.27 -7.78 -5.33
CA ARG A 40 1.83 -7.63 -5.20
C ARG A 40 1.32 -6.24 -5.57
N GLY A 41 2.18 -5.27 -5.88
CA GLY A 41 1.79 -3.90 -6.19
C GLY A 41 1.15 -3.21 -4.99
N LEU A 42 1.56 -3.56 -3.77
CA LEU A 42 1.11 -2.87 -2.57
C LEU A 42 1.72 -1.47 -2.49
N PRO A 43 3.04 -1.22 -2.57
CA PRO A 43 3.54 0.15 -2.65
C PRO A 43 3.15 0.76 -4.02
N VAL A 44 2.54 1.94 -3.98
CA VAL A 44 2.17 2.72 -5.17
C VAL A 44 2.82 4.10 -5.07
N SER A 45 3.65 4.45 -6.05
CA SER A 45 4.29 5.75 -6.10
C SER A 45 3.34 6.83 -6.59
N LEU A 46 3.26 7.92 -5.83
CA LEU A 46 2.53 9.13 -6.17
C LEU A 46 3.51 10.28 -6.35
N THR A 47 3.27 11.10 -7.36
CA THR A 47 4.02 12.34 -7.60
C THR A 47 3.08 13.52 -7.50
N GLU A 48 3.39 14.46 -6.61
CA GLU A 48 2.67 15.72 -6.44
C GLU A 48 3.65 16.88 -6.41
N ALA A 49 3.45 17.88 -7.28
CA ALA A 49 4.41 18.95 -7.53
C ALA A 49 5.82 18.38 -7.77
N ASP A 50 6.76 18.65 -6.86
CA ASP A 50 8.16 18.22 -6.96
C ASP A 50 8.51 17.02 -6.06
N ALA A 51 7.52 16.42 -5.39
CA ALA A 51 7.73 15.31 -4.46
C ALA A 51 7.15 13.99 -5.03
N THR A 52 7.92 12.91 -4.91
CA THR A 52 7.45 11.53 -5.15
C THR A 52 7.52 10.75 -3.85
N PHE A 53 6.44 10.05 -3.51
CA PHE A 53 6.33 9.26 -2.29
C PHE A 53 5.48 8.02 -2.52
N ASP A 54 5.79 6.95 -1.78
CA ASP A 54 5.03 5.71 -1.85
C ASP A 54 3.90 5.70 -0.83
N VAL A 55 2.73 5.26 -1.25
CA VAL A 55 1.58 5.00 -0.39
C VAL A 55 1.16 3.54 -0.49
N PRO A 56 0.48 3.00 0.55
CA PRO A 56 -0.18 1.72 0.43
C PRO A 56 -1.26 1.74 -0.66
N GLY A 57 -1.18 0.79 -1.57
CA GLY A 57 -2.13 0.50 -2.63
C GLY A 57 -3.22 -0.44 -2.16
N ALA A 58 -3.81 -1.21 -3.08
CA ALA A 58 -4.95 -2.05 -2.77
C ALA A 58 -4.59 -3.21 -1.81
N PRO A 59 -5.25 -3.32 -0.63
CA PRO A 59 -5.04 -4.45 0.27
C PRO A 59 -5.57 -5.77 -0.32
N TYR A 60 -6.54 -5.68 -1.24
CA TYR A 60 -7.17 -6.82 -1.90
C TYR A 60 -7.11 -6.68 -3.42
N LYS A 61 -6.88 -7.80 -4.12
CA LYS A 61 -6.96 -7.88 -5.58
C LYS A 61 -8.30 -8.49 -5.99
N LEU A 62 -9.16 -7.67 -6.60
CA LEU A 62 -10.48 -8.10 -7.08
C LEU A 62 -10.44 -8.28 -8.59
N SER A 63 -10.81 -9.47 -9.08
CA SER A 63 -10.76 -9.79 -10.51
C SER A 63 -11.81 -9.07 -11.35
N ARG A 64 -13.00 -8.81 -10.79
CA ARG A 64 -14.12 -8.17 -11.49
C ARG A 64 -14.13 -6.65 -11.38
N THR A 65 -13.63 -6.12 -10.28
CA THR A 65 -13.61 -4.69 -9.96
C THR A 65 -12.22 -4.31 -9.46
N PRO A 66 -11.18 -4.38 -10.32
CA PRO A 66 -9.83 -4.09 -9.92
C PRO A 66 -9.72 -2.67 -9.37
N TRP A 67 -9.02 -2.52 -8.25
CA TRP A 67 -8.73 -1.21 -7.69
C TRP A 67 -7.77 -0.46 -8.61
N ALA A 68 -8.01 0.84 -8.77
CA ALA A 68 -7.12 1.74 -9.47
C ALA A 68 -7.08 3.08 -8.73
N LYS A 69 -5.88 3.62 -8.56
CA LYS A 69 -5.71 5.02 -8.15
C LYS A 69 -6.13 5.91 -9.32
N ARG A 70 -7.26 6.61 -9.18
CA ARG A 70 -7.86 7.43 -10.25
C ARG A 70 -7.48 8.90 -10.16
N LEU A 71 -7.36 9.45 -8.95
CA LEU A 71 -7.14 10.87 -8.71
C LEU A 71 -6.09 11.03 -7.60
N MET A 72 -5.30 12.11 -7.67
CA MET A 72 -4.48 12.52 -6.54
C MET A 72 -5.36 12.95 -5.36
N PRO A 73 -4.85 12.93 -4.12
CA PRO A 73 -5.54 13.57 -3.01
C PRO A 73 -5.85 15.03 -3.37
N PRO A 74 -7.08 15.50 -3.17
CA PRO A 74 -7.43 16.88 -3.50
C PRO A 74 -6.77 17.86 -2.54
N ARG A 75 -6.43 19.04 -3.04
CA ARG A 75 -6.08 20.19 -2.19
C ARG A 75 -7.31 20.68 -1.42
N LEU A 76 -7.05 21.42 -0.35
CA LEU A 76 -8.11 22.04 0.44
C LEU A 76 -8.97 22.95 -0.45
N GLY A 77 -10.25 22.62 -0.59
CA GLY A 77 -11.22 23.38 -1.37
C GLY A 77 -11.19 23.13 -2.89
N GLU A 78 -10.36 22.22 -3.39
CA GLU A 78 -10.17 21.99 -4.84
C GLU A 78 -11.48 21.69 -5.58
N HIS A 79 -12.37 20.92 -4.97
CA HIS A 79 -13.64 20.52 -5.57
C HIS A 79 -14.86 21.28 -5.02
N THR A 80 -14.66 22.33 -4.20
CA THR A 80 -15.79 23.01 -3.53
C THR A 80 -16.79 23.60 -4.51
N GLN A 81 -16.32 24.32 -5.54
CA GLN A 81 -17.21 24.94 -6.53
C GLN A 81 -18.00 23.90 -7.33
N GLN A 82 -17.33 22.82 -7.76
CA GLN A 82 -17.96 21.72 -8.50
C GLN A 82 -19.08 21.07 -7.67
N VAL A 83 -18.79 20.72 -6.40
CA VAL A 83 -19.78 20.09 -5.52
C VAL A 83 -20.97 21.00 -5.23
N VAL A 84 -20.73 22.31 -5.05
CA VAL A 84 -21.81 23.29 -4.83
C VAL A 84 -22.70 23.40 -6.07
N ALA A 85 -22.12 23.50 -7.26
CA ALA A 85 -22.88 23.55 -8.51
C ALA A 85 -23.71 22.28 -8.74
N ASP A 86 -23.12 21.10 -8.48
CA ASP A 86 -23.80 19.81 -8.56
C ASP A 86 -24.99 19.73 -7.60
N TRP A 87 -24.84 20.23 -6.38
CA TRP A 87 -25.93 20.24 -5.37
C TRP A 87 -27.06 21.21 -5.69
N LEU A 88 -26.75 22.35 -6.30
CA LEU A 88 -27.75 23.34 -6.70
C LEU A 88 -28.43 23.01 -8.04
N GLY A 89 -27.98 21.95 -8.73
CA GLY A 89 -28.49 21.58 -10.06
C GLY A 89 -28.04 22.53 -11.16
N GLU A 90 -26.99 23.32 -10.91
CA GLU A 90 -26.44 24.31 -11.85
C GLU A 90 -25.43 23.67 -12.82
N GLY A 91 -25.08 22.39 -12.63
CA GLY A 91 -24.10 21.64 -13.41
C GLY A 91 -24.66 20.76 -14.55
N ALA A 92 -25.96 20.82 -14.85
CA ALA A 92 -26.58 20.06 -15.94
C ALA A 92 -27.17 20.99 -17.01
N GLN A 93 -26.33 21.44 -17.94
CA GLN A 93 -26.76 21.94 -19.25
C GLN A 93 -25.84 21.41 -20.35
#